data_AF-A0A931W6E7-F1
#
_entry.id   AF-A0A931W6E7-F1
#
_cell.length_a   1.000
_cell.length_b   1.000
_cell.length_c   1.000
_cell.angle_alpha   90.00
_cell.angle_beta   90.00
_cell.angle_gamma   90.00
#
_symmetry.space_group_name_H-M   'P 1'
#
loop_
_entity.id
_entity.type
_entity.pdbx_description
1 polymer ?
#
loop_
_entity_poly.entity_id
_entity_poly.type
_entity_poly.pdbx_seq_one_letter_code
_entity_poly.pdbx_strand_id
1 'polypeptide(L)'
;MTRTHYIKILISLFIGAPLLVPVFAMAQLNSADINATVNAKAEVRTNAGTGATLSATTTARMEKARTKAAQEIERRIEALTKINARISEVTKISDQFKTNLNTNIQNQITALTALKVKIEGDTDLNTLKTDVQSITKSYRVFALVMPQTHIAAMADRMATAINIMIGVGNKLQTRLTEMQNAGSDVSTLITTLSDMGTKISDAQAKAQAAVNVTATLVPDDGDKEKMAANKAALREGRDNLNAAHQDLVDARKYITTILKGIREISASASASADTSATVETQ
;
A
#
# COMPACT_ATOMS: atom_id res chain seq x y z
N MET A 1 -18.38 -42.34 -9.39
CA MET A 1 -17.00 -42.72 -9.79
C MET A 1 -16.12 -41.50 -9.57
N THR A 2 -15.43 -41.54 -8.43
CA THR A 2 -14.51 -40.53 -7.90
C THR A 2 -13.12 -40.69 -8.53
N ARG A 3 -12.42 -39.57 -8.76
CA ARG A 3 -10.98 -39.44 -8.44
C ARG A 3 -10.48 -38.00 -8.60
N THR A 4 -10.49 -37.32 -7.47
CA THR A 4 -9.41 -36.52 -6.86
C THR A 4 -8.01 -36.84 -7.42
N HIS A 5 -7.10 -35.85 -7.57
CA HIS A 5 -5.81 -35.78 -6.85
C HIS A 5 -4.99 -34.51 -7.19
N TYR A 6 -4.38 -33.98 -6.12
CA TYR A 6 -3.51 -32.83 -5.97
C TYR A 6 -2.16 -32.97 -6.68
N ILE A 7 -1.55 -31.86 -7.10
CA ILE A 7 -0.09 -31.78 -7.29
C ILE A 7 0.48 -30.50 -6.64
N LYS A 8 1.34 -30.75 -5.65
CA LYS A 8 2.22 -29.82 -4.94
C LYS A 8 3.37 -29.44 -5.87
N ILE A 9 3.78 -28.17 -5.93
CA ILE A 9 5.08 -27.78 -6.49
C ILE A 9 5.95 -27.25 -5.36
N LEU A 10 6.87 -28.12 -4.95
CA LEU A 10 8.03 -27.89 -4.12
C LEU A 10 9.07 -27.08 -4.90
N ILE A 11 9.53 -25.99 -4.31
CA ILE A 11 10.71 -25.24 -4.74
C ILE A 11 11.91 -25.86 -4.03
N SER A 12 12.80 -26.50 -4.78
CA SER A 12 14.12 -26.91 -4.29
C SER A 12 15.17 -26.83 -5.39
N LEU A 13 16.23 -26.09 -5.07
CA LEU A 13 17.64 -26.37 -5.39
C LEU A 13 18.11 -26.25 -6.86
N PHE A 14 18.84 -25.18 -7.16
CA PHE A 14 20.02 -25.29 -8.02
C PHE A 14 21.16 -24.43 -7.45
N ILE A 15 22.22 -25.13 -7.06
CA ILE A 15 23.50 -24.63 -6.56
C ILE A 15 24.48 -24.58 -7.74
N GLY A 16 25.28 -23.51 -7.84
CA GLY A 16 26.67 -23.59 -8.29
C GLY A 16 26.99 -23.26 -9.76
N ALA A 17 27.54 -22.07 -10.00
CA ALA A 17 28.72 -21.87 -10.87
C ALA A 17 29.34 -20.48 -10.59
N PRO A 18 30.67 -20.38 -10.37
CA PRO A 18 31.35 -19.13 -10.04
C PRO A 18 31.77 -18.40 -11.32
N LEU A 19 31.62 -17.08 -11.37
CA LEU A 19 32.27 -16.25 -12.40
C LEU A 19 33.44 -15.49 -11.78
N LEU A 20 34.62 -15.89 -12.26
CA LEU A 20 35.94 -15.34 -12.01
C LEU A 20 35.99 -13.82 -12.12
N VAL A 21 36.65 -13.20 -11.14
CA VAL A 21 37.13 -11.82 -11.21
C VAL A 21 38.52 -11.85 -11.87
N PRO A 22 38.80 -11.13 -12.96
CA PRO A 22 40.17 -11.02 -13.47
C PRO A 22 41.01 -10.14 -12.55
N VAL A 23 42.06 -10.74 -11.99
CA VAL A 23 43.16 -10.10 -11.26
C VAL A 23 44.00 -9.30 -12.25
N PHE A 24 44.15 -7.99 -12.04
CA PHE A 24 45.11 -7.15 -12.75
C PHE A 24 46.52 -7.49 -12.26
N ALA A 25 47.30 -8.17 -13.10
CA ALA A 25 48.74 -8.32 -12.91
C ALA A 25 49.46 -7.05 -13.41
N MET A 26 50.21 -6.40 -12.50
CA MET A 26 51.22 -5.41 -12.86
C MET A 26 52.38 -6.11 -13.56
N ALA A 27 52.64 -5.76 -14.82
CA ALA A 27 53.84 -6.20 -15.53
C ALA A 27 55.02 -5.30 -15.17
N GLN A 28 55.98 -5.92 -14.50
CA GLN A 28 57.30 -5.42 -14.17
C GLN A 28 58.15 -5.33 -15.46
N LEU A 29 58.71 -4.15 -15.72
CA LEU A 29 59.74 -3.94 -16.74
C LEU A 29 61.03 -4.61 -16.30
N ASN A 30 61.57 -5.52 -17.11
CA ASN A 30 62.98 -5.87 -17.08
C ASN A 30 63.51 -5.89 -18.52
N SER A 31 64.60 -5.16 -18.69
CA SER A 31 65.38 -4.95 -19.89
C SER A 31 66.11 -6.23 -20.30
N ALA A 32 66.04 -6.60 -21.57
CA ALA A 32 67.08 -7.39 -22.23
C ALA A 32 67.04 -7.09 -23.73
N ASP A 33 68.16 -6.58 -24.24
CA ASP A 33 68.51 -6.50 -25.66
C ASP A 33 68.22 -7.83 -26.38
N ILE A 34 67.67 -7.78 -27.61
CA ILE A 34 68.31 -8.30 -28.83
C ILE A 34 67.74 -7.57 -30.06
N ASN A 35 68.67 -6.95 -30.78
CA ASN A 35 68.63 -6.36 -32.11
C ASN A 35 67.85 -7.17 -33.16
N ALA A 36 66.78 -6.59 -33.72
CA ALA A 36 66.28 -6.93 -35.05
C ALA A 36 65.78 -5.65 -35.73
N THR A 37 66.59 -5.17 -36.66
CA THR A 37 66.32 -4.03 -37.53
C THR A 37 65.02 -4.24 -38.32
N VAL A 38 63.98 -3.47 -38.02
CA VAL A 38 62.87 -3.24 -38.95
C VAL A 38 62.60 -1.74 -39.01
N ASN A 39 63.12 -1.14 -40.07
CA ASN A 39 62.83 0.22 -40.49
C ASN A 39 61.34 0.33 -40.86
N ALA A 40 60.51 0.78 -39.91
CA ALA A 40 59.15 1.20 -40.17
C ALA A 40 58.95 2.60 -39.59
N LYS A 41 58.79 3.58 -40.48
CA LYS A 41 58.35 4.95 -40.19
C LYS A 41 57.21 4.93 -39.19
N ALA A 42 57.47 5.34 -37.95
CA ALA A 42 56.44 5.62 -36.97
C ALA A 42 55.80 6.98 -37.32
N GLU A 43 54.70 6.95 -38.08
CA GLU A 43 53.72 8.03 -37.95
C GLU A 43 53.01 7.84 -36.61
N VAL A 44 53.36 8.69 -35.64
CA VAL A 44 52.60 8.83 -34.40
C VAL A 44 51.24 9.41 -34.76
N ARG A 45 50.29 8.54 -35.09
CA ARG A 45 48.87 8.89 -35.10
C ARG A 45 48.41 8.90 -33.65
N THR A 46 48.36 10.08 -33.07
CA THR A 46 47.71 10.29 -31.77
C THR A 46 46.23 9.92 -31.91
N ASN A 47 45.81 8.90 -31.16
CA ASN A 47 44.46 8.36 -31.14
C ASN A 47 43.48 9.30 -30.40
N ALA A 48 43.37 10.56 -30.85
CA ALA A 48 42.48 11.55 -30.25
C ALA A 48 40.99 11.21 -30.47
N GLY A 49 40.66 10.45 -31.52
CA GLY A 49 39.28 10.08 -31.87
C GLY A 49 38.64 9.06 -30.94
N THR A 50 39.41 8.10 -30.42
CA THR A 50 38.90 7.00 -29.56
C THR A 50 38.66 7.46 -28.12
N GLY A 51 39.48 8.39 -27.60
CA GLY A 51 39.28 8.99 -26.28
C GLY A 51 38.09 9.96 -26.23
N ALA A 52 37.88 10.73 -27.31
CA ALA A 52 36.74 11.64 -27.43
C ALA A 52 35.39 10.90 -27.53
N THR A 53 35.33 9.77 -28.24
CA THR A 53 34.11 8.94 -28.33
C THR A 53 33.80 8.19 -27.04
N LEU A 54 34.81 7.70 -26.30
CA LEU A 54 34.63 7.09 -24.98
C LEU A 54 34.13 8.12 -23.94
N SER A 55 34.67 9.34 -23.99
CA SER A 55 34.26 10.48 -23.15
C SER A 55 32.82 10.90 -23.45
N ALA A 56 32.47 11.13 -24.73
CA ALA A 56 31.10 11.48 -25.13
C ALA A 56 30.06 10.42 -24.75
N THR A 57 30.40 9.13 -24.90
CA THR A 57 29.54 8.00 -24.50
C THR A 57 29.35 7.95 -22.98
N THR A 58 30.38 8.28 -22.20
CA THR A 58 30.32 8.32 -20.73
C THR A 58 29.44 9.48 -20.26
N THR A 59 29.62 10.67 -20.83
CA THR A 59 28.78 11.84 -20.55
C THR A 59 27.31 11.58 -20.85
N ALA A 60 26.99 10.98 -22.01
CA ALA A 60 25.63 10.63 -22.38
C ALA A 60 24.99 9.59 -21.42
N ARG A 61 25.78 8.62 -20.93
CA ARG A 61 25.32 7.64 -19.93
C ARG A 61 25.05 8.28 -18.58
N MET A 62 25.91 9.20 -18.13
CA MET A 62 25.73 9.96 -16.90
C MET A 62 24.48 10.84 -16.97
N GLU A 63 24.28 11.55 -18.08
CA GLU A 63 23.07 12.36 -18.28
C GLU A 63 21.81 11.52 -18.20
N LYS A 64 21.77 10.38 -18.91
CA LYS A 64 20.64 9.45 -18.85
C LYS A 64 20.38 8.91 -17.44
N ALA A 65 21.42 8.65 -16.67
CA ALA A 65 21.29 8.21 -15.27
C ALA A 65 20.71 9.33 -14.39
N ARG A 66 21.21 10.57 -14.53
CA ARG A 66 20.69 11.76 -13.84
C ARG A 66 19.20 11.98 -14.17
N THR A 67 18.83 11.97 -15.45
CA THR A 67 17.42 12.14 -15.86
C THR A 67 16.50 11.07 -15.26
N LYS A 68 16.89 9.79 -15.32
CA LYS A 68 16.08 8.69 -14.77
C LYS A 68 15.94 8.78 -13.26
N ALA A 69 17.03 9.11 -12.57
CA ALA A 69 17.03 9.28 -11.12
C ALA A 69 16.13 10.44 -10.69
N ALA A 70 16.23 11.59 -11.37
CA ALA A 70 15.38 12.75 -11.11
C ALA A 70 13.89 12.43 -11.32
N GLN A 71 13.54 11.74 -12.40
CA GLN A 71 12.16 11.30 -12.68
C GLN A 71 11.60 10.39 -11.59
N GLU A 72 12.38 9.39 -11.14
CA GLU A 72 11.92 8.47 -10.09
C GLU A 72 11.79 9.16 -8.73
N ILE A 73 12.68 10.10 -8.41
CA ILE A 73 12.58 10.93 -7.20
C ILE A 73 11.33 11.80 -7.25
N GLU A 74 11.09 12.49 -8.37
CA GLU A 74 9.94 13.38 -8.54
C GLU A 74 8.61 12.63 -8.44
N ARG A 75 8.50 11.47 -9.10
CA ARG A 75 7.34 10.57 -8.99
C ARG A 75 7.04 10.19 -7.54
N ARG A 76 8.08 9.96 -6.73
CA ARG A 76 7.92 9.61 -5.30
C ARG A 76 7.53 10.81 -4.46
N ILE A 77 8.13 11.97 -4.68
CA ILE A 77 7.76 13.21 -4.00
C ILE A 77 6.28 13.53 -4.29
N GLU A 78 5.85 13.43 -5.54
CA GLU A 78 4.45 13.66 -5.92
C GLU A 78 3.50 12.69 -5.19
N ALA A 79 3.84 11.41 -5.14
CA ALA A 79 3.06 10.40 -4.42
C ALA A 79 2.98 10.70 -2.91
N LEU A 80 4.09 11.09 -2.29
CA LEU A 80 4.15 11.46 -0.87
C LEU A 80 3.33 12.72 -0.58
N THR A 81 3.38 13.73 -1.43
CA THR A 81 2.58 14.96 -1.29
C THR A 81 1.08 14.67 -1.38
N LYS A 82 0.65 13.84 -2.34
CA LYS A 82 -0.75 13.40 -2.44
C LYS A 82 -1.21 12.68 -1.18
N ILE A 83 -0.34 11.87 -0.59
CA ILE A 83 -0.64 11.15 0.65
C ILE A 83 -0.70 12.07 1.87
N ASN A 84 0.20 13.04 1.96
CA ASN A 84 0.18 14.06 3.01
C ASN A 84 -1.16 14.81 3.05
N ALA A 85 -1.68 15.19 1.87
CA ALA A 85 -3.00 15.81 1.74
C ALA A 85 -4.14 14.88 2.23
N ARG A 86 -4.07 13.58 1.92
CA ARG A 86 -5.07 12.62 2.40
C ARG A 86 -5.01 12.42 3.92
N ILE A 87 -3.82 12.46 4.52
CA ILE A 87 -3.69 12.34 5.99
C ILE A 87 -4.29 13.56 6.69
N SER A 88 -4.15 14.76 6.13
CA SER A 88 -4.77 15.95 6.72
C SER A 88 -6.31 15.88 6.78
N GLU A 89 -6.93 15.06 5.94
CA GLU A 89 -8.39 14.84 5.93
C GLU A 89 -8.83 13.74 6.91
N VAL A 90 -7.92 12.90 7.40
CA VAL A 90 -8.25 11.81 8.32
C VAL A 90 -8.57 12.39 9.70
N THR A 91 -9.71 12.00 10.28
CA THR A 91 -10.19 12.55 11.56
C THR A 91 -10.27 11.52 12.69
N LYS A 92 -10.28 10.22 12.36
CA LYS A 92 -10.59 9.12 13.30
C LYS A 92 -9.39 8.26 13.72
N ILE A 93 -8.17 8.61 13.29
CA ILE A 93 -6.94 8.01 13.84
C ILE A 93 -6.34 8.94 14.90
N SER A 94 -5.50 8.41 15.79
CA SER A 94 -4.88 9.21 16.87
C SER A 94 -3.97 10.32 16.33
N ASP A 95 -3.94 11.45 17.04
CA ASP A 95 -3.10 12.60 16.65
C ASP A 95 -1.61 12.25 16.67
N GLN A 96 -1.20 11.39 17.60
CA GLN A 96 0.17 10.86 17.64
C GLN A 96 0.50 10.07 16.36
N PHE A 97 -0.42 9.23 15.88
CA PHE A 97 -0.19 8.46 14.66
C PHE A 97 -0.18 9.36 13.41
N LYS A 98 -1.08 10.35 13.31
CA LYS A 98 -1.03 11.37 12.25
C LYS A 98 0.29 12.12 12.25
N THR A 99 0.75 12.54 13.43
CA THR A 99 2.02 13.25 13.60
C THR A 99 3.18 12.38 13.13
N ASN A 100 3.23 11.12 13.56
CA ASN A 100 4.27 10.18 13.12
C ASN A 100 4.26 9.97 11.60
N LEU A 101 3.09 9.78 10.97
CA LEU A 101 3.01 9.64 9.51
C LEU A 101 3.46 10.91 8.80
N ASN A 102 2.98 12.09 9.22
CA ASN A 102 3.37 13.37 8.64
C ASN A 102 4.88 13.61 8.78
N THR A 103 5.46 13.41 9.96
CA THR A 103 6.91 13.54 10.18
C THR A 103 7.69 12.59 9.28
N ASN A 104 7.30 11.32 9.18
CA ASN A 104 7.98 10.35 8.31
C ASN A 104 7.89 10.74 6.82
N ILE A 105 6.72 11.22 6.38
CA ILE A 105 6.52 11.71 5.00
C ILE A 105 7.39 12.93 4.72
N GLN A 106 7.40 13.93 5.60
CA GLN A 106 8.18 15.16 5.43
C GLN A 106 9.69 14.90 5.47
N ASN A 107 10.15 14.03 6.37
CA ASN A 107 11.53 13.57 6.40
C ASN A 107 11.92 12.90 5.07
N GLN A 108 11.03 12.08 4.51
CA GLN A 108 11.28 11.39 3.25
C GLN A 108 11.29 12.35 2.04
N ILE A 109 10.38 13.33 2.00
CA ILE A 109 10.36 14.39 0.98
C ILE A 109 11.68 15.17 1.04
N THR A 110 12.09 15.59 2.24
CA THR A 110 13.34 16.34 2.45
C THR A 110 14.56 15.54 1.99
N ALA A 111 14.64 14.27 2.37
CA ALA A 111 15.74 13.38 1.97
C ALA A 111 15.79 13.15 0.46
N LEU A 112 14.63 13.00 -0.21
CA LEU A 112 14.54 12.85 -1.66
C LEU A 112 14.93 14.12 -2.40
N THR A 113 14.51 15.29 -1.92
CA THR A 113 14.89 16.60 -2.49
C THR A 113 16.38 16.83 -2.36
N ALA A 114 16.98 16.53 -1.19
CA ALA A 114 18.42 16.64 -1.00
C ALA A 114 19.19 15.67 -1.91
N LEU A 115 18.70 14.44 -2.08
CA LEU A 115 19.30 13.46 -2.99
C LEU A 115 19.22 13.89 -4.46
N LYS A 116 18.12 14.52 -4.88
CA LYS A 116 17.99 15.08 -6.23
C LYS A 116 19.08 16.11 -6.51
N VAL A 117 19.27 17.06 -5.58
CA VAL A 117 20.31 18.10 -5.71
C VAL A 117 21.71 17.49 -5.79
N LYS A 118 22.01 16.44 -4.99
CA LYS A 118 23.29 15.74 -5.08
C LYS A 118 23.51 15.08 -6.44
N ILE A 119 22.52 14.31 -6.90
CA ILE A 119 22.58 13.61 -8.20
C ILE A 119 22.75 14.61 -9.36
N GLU A 120 22.11 15.78 -9.29
CA GLU A 120 22.25 16.84 -10.30
C GLU A 120 23.66 17.48 -10.28
N GLY A 121 24.31 17.53 -9.11
CA GLY A 121 25.66 18.05 -8.92
C GLY A 121 26.79 17.05 -9.17
N ASP A 122 26.47 15.75 -9.38
CA ASP A 122 27.49 14.71 -9.57
C ASP A 122 28.25 14.87 -10.90
N THR A 123 29.56 15.07 -10.78
CA THR A 123 30.47 15.24 -11.92
C THR A 123 31.26 13.98 -12.26
N ASP A 124 31.28 12.97 -11.38
CA ASP A 124 31.96 11.70 -11.60
C ASP A 124 30.99 10.50 -11.59
N LEU A 125 31.33 9.49 -12.39
CA LEU A 125 30.47 8.33 -12.62
C LEU A 125 30.30 7.44 -11.36
N ASN A 126 31.31 7.38 -10.49
CA ASN A 126 31.29 6.50 -9.31
C ASN A 126 30.40 7.08 -8.21
N THR A 127 30.49 8.38 -7.95
CA THR A 127 29.59 9.09 -7.03
C THR A 127 28.17 9.06 -7.56
N LEU A 128 27.96 9.34 -8.85
CA LEU A 128 26.64 9.23 -9.48
C LEU A 128 26.03 7.85 -9.30
N LYS A 129 26.82 6.78 -9.51
CA LYS A 129 26.34 5.42 -9.30
C LYS A 129 25.93 5.18 -7.84
N THR A 130 26.71 5.67 -6.89
CA THR A 130 26.47 5.51 -5.45
C THR A 130 25.21 6.25 -5.01
N ASP A 131 25.04 7.48 -5.47
CA ASP A 131 23.88 8.31 -5.12
C ASP A 131 22.61 7.80 -5.79
N VAL A 132 22.69 7.35 -7.06
CA VAL A 132 21.58 6.63 -7.72
C VAL A 132 21.21 5.34 -6.98
N GLN A 133 22.19 4.59 -6.44
CA GLN A 133 21.88 3.40 -5.63
C GLN A 133 21.18 3.76 -4.32
N SER A 134 21.50 4.92 -3.72
CA SER A 134 20.88 5.39 -2.48
C SER A 134 19.36 5.65 -2.62
N ILE A 135 18.86 5.92 -3.84
CA ILE A 135 17.43 5.98 -4.16
C ILE A 135 16.71 4.70 -3.70
N THR A 136 17.38 3.54 -3.77
CA THR A 136 16.81 2.25 -3.36
C THR A 136 16.65 2.14 -1.84
N LYS A 137 17.50 2.81 -1.05
CA LYS A 137 17.35 2.85 0.42
C LYS A 137 16.15 3.73 0.79
N SER A 138 16.07 4.92 0.20
CA SER A 138 14.91 5.81 0.31
C SER A 138 13.61 5.17 -0.16
N TYR A 139 13.68 4.24 -1.12
CA TYR A 139 12.51 3.47 -1.58
C TYR A 139 11.90 2.60 -0.47
N ARG A 140 12.71 2.07 0.46
CA ARG A 140 12.23 1.15 1.50
C ARG A 140 11.32 1.87 2.50
N VAL A 141 11.74 3.07 2.94
CA VAL A 141 10.92 3.95 3.78
C VAL A 141 9.62 4.29 3.06
N PHE A 142 9.71 4.73 1.80
CA PHE A 142 8.55 5.01 0.96
C PHE A 142 7.61 3.79 0.84
N ALA A 143 8.16 2.59 0.61
CA ALA A 143 7.41 1.34 0.44
C ALA A 143 6.69 0.88 1.72
N LEU A 144 7.09 1.37 2.90
CA LEU A 144 6.42 1.13 4.17
C LEU A 144 5.35 2.20 4.47
N VAL A 145 5.74 3.47 4.40
CA VAL A 145 4.90 4.61 4.79
C VAL A 145 3.65 4.70 3.91
N MET A 146 3.80 4.45 2.60
CA MET A 146 2.70 4.48 1.65
C MET A 146 1.55 3.52 2.04
N PRO A 147 1.79 2.21 2.24
CA PRO A 147 0.79 1.29 2.79
C PRO A 147 0.20 1.69 4.14
N GLN A 148 1.01 2.15 5.10
CA GLN A 148 0.52 2.55 6.43
C GLN A 148 -0.50 3.68 6.30
N THR A 149 -0.21 4.69 5.49
CA THR A 149 -1.14 5.79 5.23
C THR A 149 -2.43 5.32 4.56
N HIS A 150 -2.32 4.44 3.57
CA HIS A 150 -3.51 3.92 2.90
C HIS A 150 -4.42 3.16 3.86
N ILE A 151 -3.85 2.33 4.74
CA ILE A 151 -4.61 1.59 5.76
C ILE A 151 -5.28 2.56 6.72
N ALA A 152 -4.57 3.57 7.22
CA ALA A 152 -5.11 4.61 8.09
C ALA A 152 -6.29 5.36 7.44
N ALA A 153 -6.14 5.79 6.18
CA ALA A 153 -7.18 6.50 5.44
C ALA A 153 -8.41 5.63 5.16
N MET A 154 -8.23 4.32 4.94
CA MET A 154 -9.36 3.41 4.75
C MET A 154 -10.09 3.15 6.07
N ALA A 155 -9.37 2.96 7.17
CA ALA A 155 -9.97 2.79 8.49
C ALA A 155 -10.81 4.00 8.89
N ASP A 156 -10.36 5.22 8.59
CA ASP A 156 -11.11 6.46 8.81
C ASP A 156 -12.43 6.53 8.02
N ARG A 157 -12.38 6.19 6.72
CA ARG A 157 -13.57 6.10 5.89
C ARG A 157 -14.55 5.05 6.41
N MET A 158 -14.03 3.91 6.88
CA MET A 158 -14.85 2.87 7.50
C MET A 158 -15.49 3.35 8.80
N ALA A 159 -14.76 4.05 9.67
CA ALA A 159 -15.31 4.64 10.89
C ALA A 159 -16.45 5.61 10.58
N THR A 160 -16.34 6.38 9.50
CA THR A 160 -17.43 7.24 9.02
C THR A 160 -18.66 6.42 8.60
N ALA A 161 -18.47 5.37 7.80
CA ALA A 161 -19.56 4.48 7.39
C ALA A 161 -20.22 3.76 8.57
N ILE A 162 -19.43 3.30 9.54
CA ILE A 162 -19.89 2.69 10.80
C ILE A 162 -20.83 3.65 11.55
N ASN A 163 -20.42 4.91 11.73
CA ASN A 163 -21.24 5.90 12.42
C ASN A 163 -22.58 6.17 11.71
N ILE A 164 -22.57 6.20 10.37
CA ILE A 164 -23.80 6.32 9.58
C ILE A 164 -24.70 5.10 9.81
N MET A 165 -24.16 3.88 9.79
CA MET A 165 -24.93 2.66 10.01
C MET A 165 -25.48 2.55 11.44
N ILE A 166 -24.74 2.99 12.46
CA ILE A 166 -25.25 3.12 13.83
C ILE A 166 -26.47 4.06 13.85
N GLY A 167 -26.37 5.22 13.19
CA GLY A 167 -27.49 6.16 13.08
C GLY A 167 -28.72 5.56 12.40
N VAL A 168 -28.52 4.75 11.35
CA VAL A 168 -29.62 4.01 10.71
C VAL A 168 -30.21 2.96 11.65
N GLY A 169 -29.36 2.20 12.35
CA GLY A 169 -29.79 1.18 13.30
C GLY A 169 -30.63 1.74 14.43
N ASN A 170 -30.28 2.90 14.97
CA ASN A 170 -31.07 3.58 15.99
C ASN A 170 -32.47 3.95 15.47
N LYS A 171 -32.58 4.45 14.23
CA LYS A 171 -33.88 4.77 13.63
C LYS A 171 -34.73 3.53 13.38
N LEU A 172 -34.10 2.42 12.96
CA LEU A 172 -34.79 1.14 12.78
C LEU A 172 -35.28 0.59 14.12
N GLN A 173 -34.45 0.68 15.17
CA GLN A 173 -34.85 0.28 16.53
C GLN A 173 -36.11 1.04 16.98
N THR A 174 -36.11 2.38 16.86
CA THR A 174 -37.27 3.19 17.21
C THR A 174 -38.53 2.74 16.46
N ARG A 175 -38.44 2.55 15.15
CA ARG A 175 -39.58 2.14 14.33
C ARG A 175 -40.10 0.74 14.68
N LEU A 176 -39.20 -0.22 14.92
CA LEU A 176 -39.61 -1.57 15.32
C LEU A 176 -40.29 -1.56 16.69
N THR A 177 -39.81 -0.76 17.63
CA THR A 177 -40.46 -0.57 18.94
C THR A 177 -41.85 0.05 18.80
N GLU A 178 -42.03 1.07 17.96
CA GLU A 178 -43.35 1.64 17.66
C GLU A 178 -44.32 0.59 17.09
N MET A 179 -43.86 -0.22 16.14
CA MET A 179 -44.67 -1.28 15.55
C MET A 179 -45.04 -2.37 16.55
N GLN A 180 -44.10 -2.74 17.43
CA GLN A 180 -44.34 -3.70 18.51
C GLN A 180 -45.39 -3.17 19.48
N ASN A 181 -45.32 -1.89 19.85
CA ASN A 181 -46.30 -1.23 20.72
C ASN A 181 -47.68 -1.12 20.05
N ALA A 182 -47.72 -1.04 18.73
CA ALA A 182 -48.95 -1.12 17.93
C ALA A 182 -49.47 -2.56 17.74
N GLY A 183 -48.85 -3.56 18.38
CA GLY A 183 -49.29 -4.96 18.37
C GLY A 183 -48.79 -5.79 17.19
N SER A 184 -47.87 -5.26 16.37
CA SER A 184 -47.25 -6.04 15.29
C SER A 184 -46.22 -7.02 15.82
N ASP A 185 -46.17 -8.24 15.27
CA ASP A 185 -45.06 -9.16 15.50
C ASP A 185 -43.83 -8.71 14.71
N VAL A 186 -42.82 -8.21 15.42
CA VAL A 186 -41.55 -7.76 14.86
C VAL A 186 -40.36 -8.60 15.34
N SER A 187 -40.59 -9.77 15.97
CA SER A 187 -39.52 -10.53 16.64
C SER A 187 -38.37 -10.90 15.69
N THR A 188 -38.68 -11.32 14.46
CA THR A 188 -37.65 -11.64 13.44
C THR A 188 -36.84 -10.40 13.02
N LEU A 189 -37.47 -9.23 12.96
CA LEU A 189 -36.80 -7.98 12.59
C LEU A 189 -35.89 -7.47 13.70
N ILE A 190 -36.28 -7.68 14.97
CA ILE A 190 -35.43 -7.40 16.13
C ILE A 190 -34.19 -8.29 16.13
N THR A 191 -34.32 -9.59 15.85
CA THR A 191 -33.15 -10.49 15.69
C THR A 191 -32.25 -10.00 14.56
N THR A 192 -32.81 -9.66 13.40
CA THR A 192 -32.05 -9.14 12.25
C THR A 192 -31.33 -7.83 12.58
N LEU A 193 -31.95 -6.95 13.39
CA LEU A 193 -31.34 -5.72 13.85
C LEU A 193 -30.17 -5.97 14.82
N SER A 194 -30.29 -7.00 15.68
CA SER A 194 -29.17 -7.42 16.54
C SER A 194 -28.00 -7.95 15.70
N ASP A 195 -28.28 -8.75 14.67
CA ASP A 195 -27.23 -9.28 13.78
C ASP A 195 -26.51 -8.15 13.03
N MET A 196 -27.26 -7.14 12.61
CA MET A 196 -26.69 -5.91 12.06
C MET A 196 -25.78 -5.20 13.07
N GLY A 197 -26.20 -5.08 14.33
CA GLY A 197 -25.38 -4.51 15.40
C GLY A 197 -24.05 -5.25 15.60
N THR A 198 -24.09 -6.59 15.62
CA THR A 198 -22.90 -7.44 15.68
C THR A 198 -21.96 -7.16 14.51
N LYS A 199 -22.47 -7.08 13.28
CA LYS A 199 -21.65 -6.78 12.10
C LYS A 199 -21.02 -5.40 12.11
N ILE A 200 -21.74 -4.40 12.60
CA ILE A 200 -21.19 -3.05 12.77
C ILE A 200 -20.05 -3.05 13.81
N SER A 201 -20.23 -3.75 14.93
CA SER A 201 -19.21 -3.88 15.97
C SER A 201 -17.96 -4.63 15.47
N ASP A 202 -18.18 -5.73 14.75
CA ASP A 202 -17.13 -6.51 14.10
C ASP A 202 -16.31 -5.66 13.12
N ALA A 203 -16.99 -4.87 12.27
CA ALA A 203 -16.33 -3.97 11.33
C ALA A 203 -15.47 -2.93 12.06
N GLN A 204 -15.96 -2.36 13.16
CA GLN A 204 -15.22 -1.41 13.98
C GLN A 204 -13.97 -2.03 14.58
N ALA A 205 -14.09 -3.22 15.18
CA ALA A 205 -12.96 -3.91 15.79
C ALA A 205 -11.87 -4.22 14.75
N LYS A 206 -12.26 -4.69 13.56
CA LYS A 206 -11.32 -5.03 12.47
C LYS A 206 -10.67 -3.79 11.86
N ALA A 207 -11.41 -2.70 11.67
CA ALA A 207 -10.83 -1.43 11.22
C ALA A 207 -9.79 -0.90 12.22
N GLN A 208 -10.06 -1.01 13.52
CA GLN A 208 -9.11 -0.63 14.56
C GLN A 208 -7.88 -1.56 14.61
N ALA A 209 -8.10 -2.87 14.47
CA ALA A 209 -7.01 -3.84 14.41
C ALA A 209 -6.05 -3.52 13.24
N ALA A 210 -6.57 -3.15 12.07
CA ALA A 210 -5.75 -2.75 10.93
C ALA A 210 -4.84 -1.55 11.21
N VAL A 211 -5.36 -0.54 11.93
CA VAL A 211 -4.56 0.61 12.36
C VAL A 211 -3.51 0.17 13.36
N ASN A 212 -3.88 -0.63 14.36
CA ASN A 212 -2.99 -1.04 15.43
C ASN A 212 -1.78 -1.85 14.93
N VAL A 213 -2.00 -2.81 14.03
CA VAL A 213 -0.90 -3.64 13.49
C VAL A 213 0.05 -2.86 12.59
N THR A 214 -0.37 -1.69 12.08
CA THR A 214 0.46 -0.88 11.18
C THR A 214 1.03 0.39 11.81
N ALA A 215 0.46 0.87 12.92
CA ALA A 215 0.85 2.14 13.52
C ALA A 215 2.28 2.16 14.10
N THR A 216 2.80 0.99 14.47
CA THR A 216 4.10 0.84 15.13
C THR A 216 5.23 0.43 14.18
N LEU A 217 4.93 0.22 12.89
CA LEU A 217 5.95 -0.24 11.93
C LEU A 217 6.94 0.88 11.64
N VAL A 218 8.22 0.50 11.58
CA VAL A 218 9.36 1.37 11.29
C VAL A 218 10.13 0.84 10.07
N PRO A 219 10.86 1.70 9.34
CA PRO A 219 11.65 1.27 8.19
C PRO A 219 12.55 0.06 8.48
N ASP A 220 12.74 -0.80 7.48
CA ASP A 220 13.55 -2.01 7.64
C ASP A 220 15.05 -1.73 7.75
N ASP A 221 15.52 -0.56 7.30
CA ASP A 221 16.95 -0.19 7.25
C ASP A 221 17.86 -1.23 6.55
N GLY A 222 17.28 -2.09 5.71
CA GLY A 222 17.99 -3.20 5.05
C GLY A 222 17.95 -4.53 5.81
N ASP A 223 17.36 -4.57 7.00
CA ASP A 223 17.12 -5.79 7.77
C ASP A 223 16.03 -6.64 7.11
N LYS A 224 16.40 -7.86 6.70
CA LYS A 224 15.49 -8.77 6.00
C LYS A 224 14.38 -9.32 6.89
N GLU A 225 14.64 -9.53 8.17
CA GLU A 225 13.65 -10.04 9.12
C GLU A 225 12.62 -8.96 9.43
N LYS A 226 13.09 -7.72 9.68
CA LYS A 226 12.21 -6.56 9.86
C LYS A 226 11.38 -6.29 8.61
N MET A 227 11.97 -6.39 7.42
CA MET A 227 11.23 -6.26 6.15
C MET A 227 10.13 -7.33 6.02
N ALA A 228 10.40 -8.58 6.39
CA ALA A 228 9.42 -9.66 6.35
C ALA A 228 8.29 -9.43 7.36
N ALA A 229 8.62 -9.01 8.58
CA ALA A 229 7.65 -8.66 9.63
C ALA A 229 6.75 -7.49 9.21
N ASN A 230 7.34 -6.40 8.70
CA ASN A 230 6.60 -5.26 8.16
C ASN A 230 5.64 -5.68 7.04
N LYS A 231 6.09 -6.53 6.12
CA LYS A 231 5.26 -7.03 5.03
C LYS A 231 4.09 -7.87 5.54
N ALA A 232 4.30 -8.71 6.55
CA ALA A 232 3.25 -9.51 7.18
C ALA A 232 2.21 -8.62 7.86
N ALA A 233 2.65 -7.65 8.67
CA ALA A 233 1.76 -6.71 9.36
C ALA A 233 0.94 -5.83 8.40
N LEU A 234 1.56 -5.35 7.30
CA LEU A 234 0.85 -4.62 6.26
C LEU A 234 -0.19 -5.49 5.53
N ARG A 235 0.11 -6.78 5.33
CA ARG A 235 -0.86 -7.72 4.76
C ARG A 235 -2.02 -7.94 5.71
N GLU A 236 -1.74 -8.21 6.98
CA GLU A 236 -2.75 -8.39 8.01
C GLU A 236 -3.65 -7.16 8.14
N GLY A 237 -3.08 -5.94 8.12
CA GLY A 237 -3.86 -4.71 8.14
C GLY A 237 -4.82 -4.59 6.96
N ARG A 238 -4.42 -5.02 5.76
CA ARG A 238 -5.30 -5.06 4.58
C ARG A 238 -6.38 -6.13 4.71
N ASP A 239 -6.03 -7.31 5.19
CA ASP A 239 -6.97 -8.43 5.38
C ASP A 239 -8.05 -8.04 6.41
N ASN A 240 -7.66 -7.37 7.49
CA ASN A 240 -8.57 -6.80 8.49
C ASN A 240 -9.52 -5.76 7.88
N LEU A 241 -9.03 -4.83 7.05
CA LEU A 241 -9.89 -3.87 6.36
C LEU A 241 -10.85 -4.56 5.37
N ASN A 242 -10.39 -5.55 4.62
CA ASN A 242 -11.26 -6.29 3.70
C ASN A 242 -12.39 -7.01 4.45
N ALA A 243 -12.07 -7.62 5.59
CA ALA A 243 -13.08 -8.26 6.44
C ALA A 243 -14.04 -7.22 7.06
N ALA A 244 -13.54 -6.07 7.53
CA ALA A 244 -14.38 -4.97 8.01
C ALA A 244 -15.34 -4.47 6.92
N HIS A 245 -14.86 -4.36 5.67
CA HIS A 245 -15.71 -4.01 4.53
C HIS A 245 -16.84 -5.02 4.31
N GLN A 246 -16.51 -6.31 4.38
CA GLN A 246 -17.49 -7.37 4.22
C GLN A 246 -18.56 -7.33 5.32
N ASP A 247 -18.19 -7.09 6.57
CA ASP A 247 -19.14 -6.93 7.66
C ASP A 247 -20.09 -5.73 7.44
N LEU A 248 -19.58 -4.60 6.90
CA LEU A 248 -20.43 -3.47 6.51
C LEU A 248 -21.38 -3.79 5.34
N VAL A 249 -20.93 -4.59 4.38
CA VAL A 249 -21.79 -5.09 3.29
C VAL A 249 -22.92 -5.95 3.85
N ASP A 250 -22.63 -6.82 4.81
CA ASP A 250 -23.64 -7.67 5.43
C ASP A 250 -24.59 -6.87 6.33
N ALA A 251 -24.09 -5.89 7.09
CA ALA A 251 -24.93 -4.93 7.81
C ALA A 251 -25.92 -4.21 6.89
N ARG A 252 -25.47 -3.80 5.69
CA ARG A 252 -26.37 -3.19 4.68
C ARG A 252 -27.45 -4.17 4.18
N LYS A 253 -27.12 -5.45 4.02
CA LYS A 253 -28.12 -6.47 3.65
C LYS A 253 -29.18 -6.58 4.76
N TYR A 254 -28.78 -6.62 6.02
CA TYR A 254 -29.71 -6.63 7.15
C TYR A 254 -30.63 -5.41 7.18
N ILE A 255 -30.10 -4.20 6.92
CA ILE A 255 -30.94 -2.99 6.75
C ILE A 255 -32.00 -3.21 5.68
N THR A 256 -31.63 -3.77 4.53
CA THR A 256 -32.56 -4.03 3.42
C THR A 256 -33.65 -5.03 3.82
N THR A 257 -33.26 -6.11 4.51
CA THR A 257 -34.19 -7.11 5.05
C THR A 257 -35.17 -6.48 6.04
N ILE A 258 -34.68 -5.66 6.98
CA ILE A 258 -35.53 -4.97 7.96
C ILE A 258 -36.52 -4.03 7.27
N LEU A 259 -36.07 -3.20 6.33
CA LEU A 259 -36.94 -2.29 5.59
C LEU A 259 -38.02 -3.02 4.78
N LYS A 260 -37.68 -4.17 4.18
CA LYS A 260 -38.64 -5.01 3.47
C LYS A 260 -39.69 -5.58 4.45
N GLY A 261 -39.25 -6.14 5.58
CA GLY A 261 -40.15 -6.68 6.59
C GLY A 261 -41.08 -5.63 7.19
N ILE A 262 -40.57 -4.42 7.47
CA ILE A 262 -41.40 -3.29 7.93
C ILE A 262 -42.52 -2.99 6.92
N ARG A 263 -42.19 -2.97 5.62
CA ARG A 263 -43.17 -2.70 4.56
C ARG A 263 -44.24 -3.80 4.47
N GLU A 264 -43.84 -5.05 4.54
CA GLU A 264 -44.75 -6.20 4.45
C GLU A 264 -45.75 -6.22 5.63
N ILE A 265 -45.25 -6.02 6.86
CA ILE A 265 -46.11 -5.90 8.04
C ILE A 265 -47.07 -4.71 7.90
N SER A 266 -46.57 -3.55 7.47
CA SER A 266 -47.41 -2.36 7.30
C SER A 266 -48.52 -2.57 6.25
N ALA A 267 -48.21 -3.25 5.14
CA ALA A 267 -49.20 -3.57 4.10
C ALA A 267 -50.26 -4.56 4.59
N SER A 268 -49.86 -5.56 5.38
CA SER A 268 -50.80 -6.50 6.00
C SER A 268 -51.75 -5.82 7.00
N ALA A 269 -51.24 -4.84 7.78
CA ALA A 269 -52.04 -4.08 8.73
C ALA A 269 -53.11 -3.23 8.03
N SER A 270 -52.79 -2.60 6.89
CA SER A 270 -53.77 -1.86 6.08
C SER A 270 -54.85 -2.76 5.47
N ALA A 271 -54.49 -3.95 4.99
CA ALA A 271 -55.47 -4.87 4.40
C ALA A 271 -56.48 -5.41 5.44
N SER A 272 -56.03 -5.67 6.67
CA SER A 272 -56.92 -6.08 7.76
C SER A 272 -57.89 -4.98 8.19
N ALA A 273 -57.50 -3.71 8.11
CA ALA A 273 -58.37 -2.58 8.43
C ALA A 273 -59.54 -2.41 7.43
N ASP A 274 -59.27 -2.55 6.12
CA ASP A 274 -60.32 -2.48 5.08
C ASP A 274 -61.34 -3.62 5.18
N THR A 275 -60.89 -4.80 5.64
CA THR A 275 -61.77 -5.98 5.79
C THR A 275 -62.68 -5.85 7.01
N SER A 276 -62.23 -5.21 8.11
CA SER A 276 -63.08 -4.94 9.28
C SER A 276 -64.14 -3.87 9.00
N ALA A 277 -63.83 -2.84 8.20
CA ALA A 277 -64.79 -1.78 7.86
C ALA A 277 -65.97 -2.26 7.00
N THR A 278 -65.79 -3.34 6.23
CA THR A 278 -66.83 -3.92 5.37
C THR A 278 -67.75 -4.91 6.09
N VAL A 279 -67.36 -5.43 7.26
CA VAL A 279 -68.18 -6.35 8.06
C VAL A 279 -69.11 -5.60 9.04
N GLU A 280 -68.77 -4.40 9.48
CA GLU A 280 -69.61 -3.57 10.36
C GLU A 280 -70.77 -2.85 9.64
N THR A 281 -70.86 -2.94 8.30
CA THR A 281 -71.89 -2.27 7.49
C THR A 281 -72.97 -3.20 6.93
N GLN A 282 -73.08 -4.45 7.42
CA GLN A 282 -74.14 -5.41 7.06
C GLN A 282 -75.08 -5.74 8.22
#